data_AF-A0A971ZKK4-F1
#
_entry.id   AF-A0A971ZKK4-F1
#
_cell.length_a   1.000
_cell.length_b   1.000
_cell.length_c   1.000
_cell.angle_alpha   90.00
_cell.angle_beta   90.00
_cell.angle_gamma   90.00
#
_symmetry.space_group_name_H-M   'P 1'
#
loop_
_entity.id
_entity.type
_entity.pdbx_description
1 polymer ?
#
loop_
_entity_poly.entity_id
_entity_poly.type
_entity_poly.pdbx_seq_one_letter_code
_entity_poly.pdbx_strand_id
1 'polypeptide(L)' 'MKNHKKRDNLTVNHISAPNNIISSSKNYVGNADKAPFCVYAGKRHAVGSIIEKEDGSKLICTEDGSWQNIQ' A
#
# COMPACT_ATOMS: atom_id res chain seq x y z
N MET A 1 -0.55 -21.34 22.90
CA MET A 1 -0.97 -20.64 21.66
C MET A 1 0.26 -19.95 21.08
N LYS A 2 0.78 -20.40 19.94
CA LYS A 2 1.96 -19.77 19.30
C LYS A 2 1.50 -18.49 18.62
N ASN A 3 1.97 -17.32 19.06
CA ASN A 3 1.70 -16.04 18.42
C ASN A 3 2.31 -16.02 17.00
N HIS A 4 1.56 -16.48 16.01
CA HIS A 4 1.84 -16.28 14.58
C HIS A 4 1.46 -14.86 14.15
N LYS A 5 1.84 -13.83 14.91
CA LYS A 5 1.76 -12.43 14.46
C LYS A 5 2.88 -12.17 13.46
N LYS A 6 2.77 -12.77 12.28
CA LYS A 6 3.63 -12.46 11.13
C LYS A 6 3.21 -11.08 10.61
N ARG A 7 3.53 -10.05 11.41
CA ARG A 7 3.57 -8.62 11.10
C ARG A 7 2.74 -8.24 9.88
N ASP A 8 1.42 -8.20 10.04
CA ASP A 8 0.47 -7.57 9.11
C ASP A 8 0.64 -6.05 9.08
N ASN A 9 1.87 -5.57 9.22
CA ASN A 9 2.16 -4.16 9.30
C ASN A 9 2.08 -3.55 7.91
N LEU A 10 1.34 -2.45 7.81
CA LEU A 10 1.15 -1.70 6.58
C LEU A 10 2.15 -0.56 6.51
N THR A 11 2.73 -0.35 5.34
CA THR A 11 3.60 0.79 5.02
C THR A 11 2.98 1.60 3.90
N VAL A 12 3.24 2.90 3.90
CA VAL A 12 2.95 3.74 2.75
C VAL A 12 4.05 3.48 1.72
N ASN A 13 3.66 3.11 0.52
CA ASN A 13 4.59 2.82 -0.56
C ASN A 13 4.32 3.73 -1.75
N HIS A 14 5.39 4.10 -2.43
CA HIS A 14 5.35 4.63 -3.77
C HIS A 14 5.75 3.51 -4.73
N ILE A 15 4.87 3.17 -5.66
CA ILE A 15 5.00 2.05 -6.56
C ILE A 15 5.11 2.63 -7.96
N SER A 16 6.27 2.53 -8.61
CA SER A 16 6.39 2.86 -10.03
C SER A 16 6.28 1.60 -10.87
N ALA A 17 5.53 1.69 -11.97
CA ALA A 17 5.45 0.62 -12.94
C ALA A 17 6.86 0.25 -13.48
N PRO A 18 7.11 -1.03 -13.79
CA PRO A 18 6.16 -2.14 -13.77
C PRO A 18 5.98 -2.84 -12.41
N ASN A 19 6.87 -2.65 -11.42
CA ASN A 19 6.78 -3.27 -10.08
C ASN A 19 7.81 -2.71 -9.06
N ASN A 20 8.29 -1.47 -9.25
CA ASN A 20 9.28 -0.89 -8.36
C ASN A 20 8.61 -0.28 -7.13
N ILE A 21 8.71 -0.98 -6.00
CA ILE A 21 8.06 -0.60 -4.74
C ILE A 21 9.09 0.06 -3.83
N ILE A 22 8.97 1.36 -3.65
CA ILE A 22 9.76 2.17 -2.73
C ILE A 22 8.90 2.50 -1.52
N SER A 23 9.24 1.97 -0.34
CA SER A 23 8.54 2.36 0.89
C SER A 23 8.84 3.83 1.21
N SER A 24 7.82 4.68 1.19
CA SER A 24 7.97 6.09 1.53
C SER A 24 7.99 6.31 3.04
N SER A 25 7.40 5.41 3.81
CA SER A 25 7.41 5.46 5.28
C SER A 25 8.54 4.60 5.86
N LYS A 26 9.39 5.20 6.70
CA LYS A 26 10.38 4.46 7.53
C LYS A 26 9.72 3.62 8.63
N ASN A 27 8.48 3.98 9.00
CA ASN A 27 7.70 3.32 10.04
C ASN A 27 6.43 2.69 9.45
N TYR A 28 5.91 1.69 10.15
CA TYR A 28 4.60 1.11 9.87
C TYR A 28 3.50 2.10 10.24
N VAL A 29 2.56 2.34 9.32
CA VAL A 29 1.46 3.30 9.51
C VAL A 29 0.18 2.64 9.99
N GLY A 30 0.14 1.30 10.02
CA GLY A 30 -1.04 0.56 10.46
C GLY A 30 -0.83 -0.94 10.47
N ASN A 31 -1.91 -1.68 10.73
CA ASN A 31 -1.95 -3.13 10.66
C ASN A 31 -3.17 -3.59 9.85
N ALA A 32 -2.99 -4.58 8.97
CA ALA A 32 -4.02 -5.08 8.05
C ALA A 32 -5.22 -5.75 8.75
N ASP A 33 -5.10 -6.11 10.03
CA ASP A 33 -6.22 -6.62 10.85
C ASP A 33 -7.21 -5.53 11.25
N LYS A 34 -6.79 -4.26 11.23
CA LYS A 34 -7.56 -3.14 11.80
C LYS A 34 -7.71 -1.95 10.87
N ALA A 35 -6.82 -1.81 9.90
CA ALA A 35 -6.78 -0.67 8.99
C ALA A 35 -7.05 -1.10 7.55
N PRO A 36 -7.80 -0.30 6.78
CA PRO A 36 -7.96 -0.51 5.35
C PRO A 36 -6.59 -0.51 4.64
N PHE A 37 -6.48 -1.34 3.61
CA PHE A 37 -5.28 -1.47 2.80
C PHE A 37 -5.65 -1.82 1.37
N CYS A 38 -4.78 -1.46 0.44
CA CYS A 38 -4.92 -1.83 -0.96
C CYS A 38 -3.90 -2.90 -1.31
N VAL A 39 -4.27 -3.82 -2.19
CA VAL A 39 -3.37 -4.89 -2.65
C VAL A 39 -2.84 -4.53 -4.03
N TYR A 40 -1.53 -4.65 -4.21
CA TYR A 40 -0.88 -4.50 -5.51
C TYR A 40 0.37 -5.38 -5.56
N ALA A 41 0.64 -6.01 -6.72
CA ALA A 41 1.78 -6.92 -6.91
C ALA A 41 1.94 -8.00 -5.79
N GLY A 42 0.82 -8.50 -5.26
CA GLY A 42 0.81 -9.47 -4.15
C GLY A 42 1.23 -8.92 -2.79
N LYS A 43 1.41 -7.60 -2.64
CA LYS A 43 1.73 -6.92 -1.38
C LYS A 43 0.56 -6.05 -0.92
N ARG A 44 0.48 -5.85 0.39
CA ARG A 44 -0.48 -4.94 1.03
C ARG A 44 0.16 -3.57 1.22
N HIS A 45 -0.59 -2.53 0.89
CA HIS A 45 -0.17 -1.15 0.91
C HIS A 45 -1.13 -0.36 1.77
N ALA A 46 -0.58 0.47 2.67
CA ALA A 46 -1.40 1.34 3.49
C ALA A 46 -2.14 2.39 2.66
N VAL A 47 -3.23 2.92 3.21
CA VAL A 47 -3.86 4.15 2.75
C VAL A 47 -2.81 5.25 2.54
N GLY A 48 -2.94 6.01 1.45
CA GLY A 48 -1.99 7.03 1.01
C GLY A 48 -0.83 6.49 0.17
N SER A 49 -0.74 5.17 -0.04
CA SER A 49 0.22 4.63 -1.03
C SER A 49 -0.15 5.08 -2.43
N ILE A 50 0.85 5.27 -3.29
CA ILE A 50 0.67 5.77 -4.66
C ILE A 50 1.23 4.75 -5.65
N ILE A 51 0.51 4.48 -6.74
CA ILE A 51 0.99 3.77 -7.93
C ILE A 51 1.12 4.78 -9.07
N GLU A 52 2.32 4.96 -9.59
CA GLU A 52 2.59 5.72 -10.81
C GLU A 52 2.73 4.75 -11.99
N LYS A 53 1.84 4.89 -12.97
CA LYS A 53 1.84 4.07 -14.19
C LYS A 53 2.75 4.69 -15.25
N GLU A 54 3.07 3.89 -16.27
CA GLU A 54 3.91 4.33 -17.40
C GLU A 54 3.29 5.47 -18.22
N ASP A 55 1.96 5.58 -18.23
CA ASP A 55 1.21 6.67 -18.88
C ASP A 55 1.21 7.98 -18.07
N GLY A 56 1.87 8.01 -16.90
CA GLY A 56 1.90 9.14 -15.98
C GLY A 56 0.67 9.24 -15.06
N SER A 57 -0.33 8.37 -15.21
CA SER A 57 -1.48 8.34 -14.30
C SER A 57 -1.09 7.81 -12.93
N LYS A 58 -1.74 8.35 -11.89
CA LYS A 58 -1.47 8.01 -10.49
C LYS A 58 -2.70 7.42 -9.84
N LEU A 59 -2.51 6.31 -9.13
CA LEU A 59 -3.54 5.72 -8.28
C LEU A 59 -3.13 5.94 -6.83
N ILE A 60 -4.06 6.34 -5.97
CA ILE A 60 -3.86 6.41 -4.53
C ILE A 60 -4.70 5.35 -3.84
N CYS A 61 -4.14 4.74 -2.80
CA CYS A 61 -4.89 3.85 -1.92
C CYS A 61 -5.73 4.69 -0.95
N THR A 62 -7.05 4.56 -0.99
CA THR A 62 -7.98 5.35 -0.17
C THR A 62 -8.47 4.59 1.08
N GLU A 63 -9.13 5.29 1.99
CA GLU A 63 -9.62 4.76 3.28
C GLU A 63 -10.71 3.68 3.14
N ASP A 64 -11.31 3.56 1.95
CA ASP A 64 -12.23 2.47 1.60
C ASP A 64 -11.50 1.17 1.20
N GLY A 65 -10.17 1.17 1.15
CA GLY A 65 -9.35 0.04 0.74
C GLY A 65 -9.32 -0.19 -0.77
N SER A 66 -9.65 0.82 -1.58
CA SER A 66 -9.61 0.75 -3.04
C SER A 66 -8.54 1.67 -3.64
N TRP A 67 -8.12 1.37 -4.88
CA TRP A 67 -7.24 2.23 -5.66
C TRP A 67 -8.08 3.24 -6.43
N GLN A 68 -7.90 4.52 -6.15
CA GLN A 68 -8.60 5.61 -6.82
C GLN A 68 -7.64 6.39 -7.71
N ASN A 69 -8.10 6.80 -8.90
CA ASN A 69 -7.30 7.62 -9.80
C ASN A 69 -7.26 9.06 -9.27
N ILE A 70 -6.05 9.57 -9.06
CA ILE A 70 -5.78 10.96 -8.73
C ILE A 70 -5.10 11.58 -9.96
N GLN A 71 -5.95 12.09 -10.84
CA GLN A 71 -5.52 12.74 -12.08
C GLN A 71 -5.10 14.19 -11.81
#